data_AF-G4YJL0-F1
#
_entry.id   AF-G4YJL0-F1
#
_cell.length_a   1.000
_cell.length_b   1.000
_cell.length_c   1.000
_cell.angle_alpha   90.00
_cell.angle_beta   90.00
_cell.angle_gamma   90.00
#
_symmetry.space_group_name_H-M   'P 1'
#
loop_
_entity.id
_entity.type
_entity.pdbx_description
1 polymer ?
#
loop_
_entity_poly.entity_id
_entity_poly.type
_entity_poly.pdbx_seq_one_letter_code
_entity_poly.pdbx_strand_id
1 'polypeptide(L)'
;MADAPVVERCPAQRQPQAGEPVCVICGRYGEYVCDATDEDVCSLECRDTCVSRQSQSQTTQSSQLQRDEETLRRAQQLRSKLGIEVSAGSAADTGDHARNWPIPLVDFAQQQHCVQLPAELLANLVTNGFKRPTPVQMQTIPCVLQGHHILVSAPTGTGKTASYLIPAIAQVLFAREEENEKIVALVLAPIRELAIQIESVAKLLMKSIANMKTALLVGGFPVPTQRYRLQNGVQVIVATPGRFLDIFTNYGGGEAILASIRTCVVDEVDMMLDVGFRPQISQIVALLATLAKKTSHGVQLLFFSATVSDEVEALVRQILKAQSEQSYIRVNVGGSESKTAGRAQFSLNPRVHQQVRWVEDKAKKDELFTFLKGKSEESTLVFVGSKIGASMLAEAIEKRCRIGAAATHGDKSQQERLTLLEAFINLEIPVLVSTNVLSRGMDLLHVQNVVVYDFPKKFTDYVHLIGRTGRGDEVPGNALTLVNSEDRAHFRELVPLLRGVKVSVPHEVYQSIHSDNAKQRSQSRELVVDESKRAFRVRKQLNDEIGAPISNWKEWNNQASKRRRVGPYL
;
A
#
# COMPACT_ATOMS: atom_id res chain seq x y z
N MET A 1 -37.83 -27.55 -57.33
CA MET A 1 -37.81 -28.91 -56.74
C MET A 1 -38.95 -28.95 -55.73
N ALA A 2 -39.75 -30.01 -55.76
CA ALA A 2 -41.07 -30.07 -55.12
C ALA A 2 -41.04 -29.69 -53.63
N ASP A 3 -41.96 -28.81 -53.22
CA ASP A 3 -42.26 -28.52 -51.81
C ASP A 3 -42.67 -29.83 -51.13
N ALA A 4 -41.79 -30.35 -50.26
CA ALA A 4 -42.15 -31.43 -49.36
C ALA A 4 -43.29 -30.95 -48.46
N PRO A 5 -44.28 -31.81 -48.15
CA PRO A 5 -45.45 -31.42 -47.37
C PRO A 5 -45.01 -30.89 -46.00
N VAL A 6 -45.53 -29.71 -45.66
CA VAL A 6 -45.34 -29.07 -44.35
C VAL A 6 -45.91 -29.99 -43.27
N VAL A 7 -45.03 -30.56 -42.43
CA VAL A 7 -45.44 -31.42 -41.31
C VAL A 7 -45.72 -30.56 -40.08
N GLU A 8 -47.00 -30.38 -39.78
CA GLU A 8 -47.46 -29.84 -38.49
C GLU A 8 -47.03 -30.77 -37.35
N ARG A 9 -46.81 -30.22 -36.15
CA ARG A 9 -46.30 -30.95 -34.99
C ARG A 9 -47.14 -32.20 -34.69
N CYS A 10 -46.61 -33.36 -35.06
CA CYS A 10 -47.32 -34.62 -34.89
C CYS A 10 -46.97 -35.26 -33.53
N PRO A 11 -47.96 -35.64 -32.71
CA PRO A 11 -47.74 -36.39 -31.47
C PRO A 11 -46.93 -37.68 -31.68
N ALA A 12 -46.98 -38.28 -32.87
CA ALA A 12 -46.33 -39.53 -33.24
C ALA A 12 -44.83 -39.42 -33.59
N GLN A 13 -44.19 -38.26 -33.41
CA GLN A 13 -42.74 -38.13 -33.64
C GLN A 13 -41.94 -39.06 -32.72
N ARG A 14 -41.15 -39.93 -33.35
CA ARG A 14 -40.36 -40.96 -32.68
C ARG A 14 -39.20 -40.37 -31.87
N GLN A 15 -38.68 -41.16 -30.93
CA GLN A 15 -37.44 -40.84 -30.23
C GLN A 15 -36.22 -41.08 -31.12
N PRO A 16 -35.13 -40.31 -30.92
CA PRO A 16 -33.87 -40.51 -31.61
C PRO A 16 -33.18 -41.79 -31.13
N GLN A 17 -32.56 -42.52 -32.05
CA GLN A 17 -31.68 -43.65 -31.72
C GLN A 17 -30.26 -43.13 -31.44
N ALA A 18 -29.39 -44.00 -30.90
CA ALA A 18 -28.02 -43.64 -30.60
C ALA A 18 -27.28 -43.21 -31.88
N GLY A 19 -26.78 -41.97 -31.90
CA GLY A 19 -26.07 -41.38 -33.05
C GLY A 19 -26.95 -40.60 -34.02
N GLU A 20 -28.26 -40.51 -33.78
CA GLU A 20 -29.17 -39.71 -34.60
C GLU A 20 -29.30 -38.26 -34.11
N PRO A 21 -29.62 -37.31 -35.01
CA PRO A 21 -29.89 -35.92 -34.67
C PRO A 21 -31.05 -35.78 -33.69
N VAL A 22 -30.92 -34.83 -32.75
CA VAL A 22 -31.87 -34.61 -31.65
C VAL A 22 -32.38 -33.18 -31.68
N CYS A 23 -33.69 -33.00 -31.69
CA CYS A 23 -34.29 -31.69 -31.66
C CYS A 23 -33.93 -30.92 -30.39
N VAL A 24 -33.28 -29.76 -30.54
CA VAL A 24 -32.80 -28.91 -29.43
C VAL A 24 -33.89 -28.31 -28.55
N ILE A 25 -35.16 -28.36 -28.98
CA ILE A 25 -36.29 -27.81 -28.23
C ILE A 25 -37.02 -28.87 -27.41
N CYS A 26 -37.26 -30.05 -27.97
CA CYS A 26 -38.14 -31.05 -27.36
C CYS A 26 -37.50 -32.44 -27.15
N GLY A 27 -36.26 -32.65 -27.60
CA GLY A 27 -35.51 -33.90 -27.41
C GLY A 27 -35.97 -35.09 -28.27
N ARG A 28 -36.86 -34.87 -29.25
CA ARG A 28 -37.28 -35.90 -30.23
C ARG A 28 -36.31 -35.99 -31.40
N TYR A 29 -36.51 -36.95 -32.30
CA TYR A 29 -35.70 -37.08 -33.52
C TYR A 29 -35.69 -35.76 -34.31
N GLY A 30 -34.50 -35.23 -34.59
CA GLY A 30 -34.28 -34.02 -35.36
C GLY A 30 -34.35 -34.34 -36.84
N GLU A 31 -35.47 -34.05 -37.47
CA GLU A 31 -35.73 -34.44 -38.86
C GLU A 31 -35.08 -33.49 -39.87
N TYR A 32 -34.78 -32.25 -39.47
CA TYR A 32 -34.15 -31.25 -40.32
C TYR A 32 -33.34 -30.24 -39.51
N VAL A 33 -32.41 -29.57 -40.19
CA VAL A 33 -31.56 -28.52 -39.64
C VAL A 33 -32.23 -27.17 -39.87
N CYS A 34 -32.23 -26.33 -38.84
CA CYS A 34 -32.73 -24.96 -38.94
C CYS A 34 -31.69 -24.06 -39.63
N ASP A 35 -31.95 -23.62 -40.86
CA ASP A 35 -31.01 -22.79 -41.66
C ASP A 35 -30.51 -21.51 -40.94
N ALA A 36 -31.31 -20.96 -40.01
CA ALA A 36 -30.96 -19.75 -39.29
C ALA A 36 -30.03 -19.99 -38.08
N THR A 37 -30.05 -21.19 -37.50
CA THR A 37 -29.32 -21.52 -36.26
C THR A 37 -28.34 -22.67 -36.42
N ASP A 38 -28.39 -23.42 -37.53
CA ASP A 38 -27.66 -24.66 -37.81
C ASP A 38 -27.93 -25.78 -36.76
N GLU A 39 -29.11 -25.74 -36.13
CA GLU A 39 -29.50 -26.69 -35.08
C GLU A 39 -30.57 -27.66 -35.56
N ASP A 40 -30.52 -28.91 -35.10
CA ASP A 40 -31.51 -29.94 -35.42
C ASP A 40 -32.87 -29.66 -34.76
N VAL A 41 -33.96 -29.78 -35.51
CA VAL A 41 -35.33 -29.52 -35.05
C VAL A 41 -36.32 -30.54 -35.63
N CYS A 42 -37.41 -30.81 -34.90
CA CYS A 42 -38.39 -31.82 -35.30
C CYS A 42 -39.66 -31.25 -35.97
N SER A 43 -40.08 -30.02 -35.68
CA SER A 43 -41.33 -29.43 -36.21
C SER A 43 -41.23 -27.92 -36.39
N LEU A 44 -41.97 -27.34 -37.34
CA LEU A 44 -41.82 -25.91 -37.69
C LEU A 44 -42.02 -25.03 -36.44
N GLU A 45 -42.89 -25.44 -35.52
CA GLU A 45 -43.03 -24.82 -34.19
C GLU A 45 -41.72 -24.84 -33.38
N CYS A 46 -40.99 -25.97 -33.37
CA CYS A 46 -39.69 -26.06 -32.71
C CYS A 46 -38.63 -25.21 -33.43
N ARG A 47 -38.67 -25.11 -34.76
CA ARG A 47 -37.81 -24.19 -35.52
C ARG A 47 -38.08 -22.74 -35.13
N ASP A 48 -39.34 -22.33 -35.16
CA ASP A 48 -39.73 -20.94 -34.86
C ASP A 48 -39.45 -20.59 -33.38
N THR A 49 -39.58 -21.56 -32.47
CA THR A 49 -39.17 -21.42 -31.06
C THR A 49 -37.64 -21.31 -30.92
N CYS A 50 -36.86 -22.06 -31.70
CA CYS A 50 -35.40 -22.00 -31.71
C CYS A 50 -34.91 -20.62 -32.19
N VAL A 51 -35.46 -20.12 -33.30
CA VAL A 51 -35.16 -18.78 -33.84
C VAL A 51 -35.58 -17.67 -32.87
N SER A 52 -36.73 -17.83 -32.21
CA SER A 52 -37.21 -16.90 -31.18
C SER A 52 -36.30 -16.90 -29.94
N ARG A 53 -35.79 -18.07 -29.52
CA ARG A 53 -34.79 -18.16 -28.42
C ARG A 53 -33.47 -17.50 -28.79
N GLN A 54 -33.02 -17.64 -30.04
CA GLN A 54 -31.76 -17.02 -30.49
C GLN A 54 -31.88 -15.49 -30.55
N SER A 55 -32.99 -14.96 -31.05
CA SER A 55 -33.26 -13.52 -31.07
C SER A 55 -33.44 -12.94 -29.65
N GLN A 56 -34.12 -13.65 -28.74
CA GLN A 56 -34.20 -13.26 -27.33
C GLN A 56 -32.83 -13.34 -26.62
N SER A 57 -32.02 -14.36 -26.90
CA SER A 57 -30.65 -14.50 -26.41
C SER A 57 -29.76 -13.34 -26.86
N GLN A 58 -29.79 -12.98 -28.14
CA GLN A 58 -29.01 -11.85 -28.70
C GLN A 58 -29.47 -10.49 -28.13
N THR A 59 -30.77 -10.30 -27.92
CA THR A 59 -31.33 -9.08 -27.31
C THR A 59 -30.97 -8.97 -25.83
N THR A 60 -30.95 -10.11 -25.11
CA THR A 60 -30.56 -10.17 -23.70
C THR A 60 -29.06 -9.92 -23.53
N GLN A 61 -28.22 -10.52 -24.37
CA GLN A 61 -26.76 -10.32 -24.38
C GLN A 61 -26.38 -8.87 -24.71
N SER A 62 -27.00 -8.25 -25.71
CA SER A 62 -26.75 -6.83 -26.03
C SER A 62 -27.17 -5.89 -24.89
N SER A 63 -28.27 -6.18 -24.18
CA SER A 63 -28.70 -5.41 -23.02
C SER A 63 -27.83 -5.62 -21.76
N GLN A 64 -27.16 -6.77 -21.62
CA GLN A 64 -26.21 -7.05 -20.54
C GLN A 64 -24.87 -6.35 -20.81
N LEU A 65 -24.35 -6.44 -22.04
CA LEU A 65 -23.12 -5.77 -22.47
C LEU A 65 -23.20 -4.25 -22.30
N GLN A 66 -24.34 -3.62 -22.62
CA GLN A 66 -24.55 -2.18 -22.39
C GLN A 66 -24.55 -1.80 -20.90
N ARG A 67 -25.15 -2.63 -20.04
CA ARG A 67 -25.16 -2.42 -18.58
C ARG A 67 -23.77 -2.59 -17.97
N ASP A 68 -22.99 -3.53 -18.47
CA ASP A 68 -21.62 -3.78 -18.02
C ASP A 68 -20.69 -2.62 -18.43
N GLU A 69 -20.80 -2.10 -19.66
CA GLU A 69 -20.07 -0.91 -20.09
C GLU A 69 -20.39 0.33 -19.25
N GLU A 70 -21.67 0.58 -18.95
CA GLU A 70 -22.07 1.71 -18.13
C GLU A 70 -21.49 1.60 -16.71
N THR A 71 -21.49 0.38 -16.15
CA THR A 71 -20.93 0.10 -14.83
C THR A 71 -19.42 0.32 -14.80
N LEU A 72 -18.69 -0.14 -15.82
CA LEU A 72 -17.26 0.09 -15.98
C LEU A 72 -16.94 1.60 -16.10
N ARG A 73 -17.75 2.36 -16.84
CA ARG A 73 -17.61 3.83 -16.94
C ARG A 73 -17.81 4.50 -15.58
N ARG A 74 -18.86 4.11 -14.83
CA ARG A 74 -19.11 4.63 -13.47
C ARG A 74 -17.96 4.29 -12.51
N ALA A 75 -17.41 3.08 -12.59
CA ALA A 75 -16.25 2.66 -11.80
C ALA A 75 -15.00 3.50 -12.14
N GLN A 76 -14.74 3.78 -13.42
CA GLN A 76 -13.63 4.66 -13.84
C GLN A 76 -13.81 6.10 -13.33
N GLN A 77 -15.02 6.65 -13.43
CA GLN A 77 -15.34 7.98 -12.89
C GLN A 77 -15.13 8.04 -11.38
N LEU A 78 -15.54 7.01 -10.64
CA LEU A 78 -15.34 6.92 -9.20
C LEU A 78 -13.86 6.86 -8.82
N ARG A 79 -13.06 6.03 -9.54
CA ARG A 79 -11.61 5.96 -9.36
C ARG A 79 -10.94 7.31 -9.58
N SER A 80 -11.28 8.00 -10.67
CA SER A 80 -10.76 9.33 -10.97
C SER A 80 -11.13 10.35 -9.89
N LYS A 81 -12.39 10.37 -9.45
CA LYS A 81 -12.88 11.29 -8.41
C LYS A 81 -12.18 11.09 -7.06
N LEU A 82 -11.84 9.85 -6.72
CA LEU A 82 -11.22 9.49 -5.44
C LEU A 82 -9.69 9.38 -5.51
N GLY A 83 -9.08 9.69 -6.67
CA GLY A 83 -7.63 9.60 -6.86
C GLY A 83 -7.08 8.18 -6.72
N ILE A 84 -7.86 7.17 -7.17
CA ILE A 84 -7.47 5.76 -7.20
C ILE A 84 -6.88 5.46 -8.59
N GLU A 85 -5.59 5.18 -8.65
CA GLU A 85 -4.91 4.70 -9.86
C GLU A 85 -4.76 3.18 -9.78
N VAL A 86 -5.21 2.46 -10.81
CA VAL A 86 -5.07 0.99 -10.91
C VAL A 86 -4.25 0.65 -12.13
N SER A 87 -3.25 -0.21 -11.99
CA SER A 87 -2.39 -0.64 -13.10
C SER A 87 -1.94 -2.09 -12.94
N ALA A 88 -1.53 -2.73 -14.05
CA ALA A 88 -0.86 -4.02 -14.01
C ALA A 88 0.56 -3.90 -13.46
N GLY A 89 1.00 -4.89 -12.70
CA GLY A 89 2.33 -4.98 -12.12
C GLY A 89 3.41 -5.63 -12.99
N SER A 90 3.03 -6.19 -14.15
CA SER A 90 3.90 -6.88 -15.10
C SER A 90 3.83 -6.24 -16.49
N ALA A 91 4.99 -6.09 -17.15
CA ALA A 91 5.10 -5.51 -18.48
C ALA A 91 4.51 -6.40 -19.61
N ALA A 92 4.18 -7.66 -19.31
CA ALA A 92 3.57 -8.59 -20.27
C ALA A 92 2.07 -8.36 -20.47
N ASP A 93 1.42 -7.55 -19.63
CA ASP A 93 -0.06 -7.41 -19.57
C ASP A 93 -0.62 -6.14 -20.23
N THR A 94 0.17 -5.41 -21.01
CA THR A 94 -0.25 -4.10 -21.58
C THR A 94 -1.23 -4.18 -22.75
N GLY A 95 -1.66 -5.39 -23.16
CA GLY A 95 -2.39 -5.60 -24.42
C GLY A 95 -3.91 -5.44 -24.37
N ASP A 96 -4.59 -5.94 -23.32
CA ASP A 96 -6.07 -6.03 -23.35
C ASP A 96 -6.77 -5.98 -21.98
N HIS A 97 -6.06 -6.22 -20.86
CA HIS A 97 -6.66 -6.30 -19.51
C HIS A 97 -6.91 -4.94 -18.82
N ALA A 98 -6.47 -3.83 -19.40
CA ALA A 98 -6.69 -2.49 -18.85
C ALA A 98 -8.18 -2.10 -18.73
N ARG A 99 -9.09 -2.87 -19.33
CA ARG A 99 -10.54 -2.62 -19.35
C ARG A 99 -11.34 -3.35 -18.26
N ASN A 100 -10.75 -4.28 -17.49
CA ASN A 100 -11.53 -5.18 -16.62
C ASN A 100 -11.04 -5.27 -15.16
N TRP A 101 -10.63 -4.15 -14.56
CA TRP A 101 -10.27 -4.12 -13.14
C TRP A 101 -11.49 -4.35 -12.24
N PRO A 102 -11.36 -5.10 -11.12
CA PRO A 102 -12.45 -5.34 -10.18
C PRO A 102 -13.14 -4.03 -9.78
N ILE A 103 -14.47 -4.02 -9.87
CA ILE A 103 -15.29 -2.82 -9.65
C ILE A 103 -15.15 -2.39 -8.18
N PRO A 104 -14.92 -1.08 -7.90
CA PRO A 104 -14.78 -0.62 -6.53
C PRO A 104 -16.08 -0.85 -5.74
N LEU A 105 -15.95 -1.43 -4.55
CA LEU A 105 -17.03 -1.61 -3.58
C LEU A 105 -17.42 -0.25 -3.00
N VAL A 106 -18.66 0.18 -3.18
CA VAL A 106 -19.13 1.50 -2.65
C VAL A 106 -19.79 1.42 -1.28
N ASP A 107 -20.25 0.24 -0.89
CA ASP A 107 -20.95 -0.03 0.35
C ASP A 107 -20.62 -1.45 0.80
N PHE A 108 -20.36 -1.67 2.10
CA PHE A 108 -20.05 -2.99 2.61
C PHE A 108 -21.23 -3.97 2.49
N ALA A 109 -22.46 -3.48 2.67
CA ALA A 109 -23.66 -4.31 2.72
C ALA A 109 -24.27 -4.63 1.35
N GLN A 110 -23.89 -3.89 0.29
CA GLN A 110 -24.40 -4.14 -1.05
C GLN A 110 -23.68 -5.33 -1.69
N GLN A 111 -24.44 -6.32 -2.14
CA GLN A 111 -23.93 -7.32 -3.08
C GLN A 111 -23.62 -6.61 -4.41
N GLN A 112 -22.35 -6.61 -4.80
CA GLN A 112 -21.92 -6.02 -6.07
C GLN A 112 -21.00 -6.99 -6.81
N HIS A 113 -21.35 -7.36 -8.04
CA HIS A 113 -20.51 -8.14 -8.97
C HIS A 113 -19.65 -9.24 -8.31
N CYS A 114 -20.30 -10.27 -7.76
CA CYS A 114 -19.65 -11.44 -7.13
C CYS A 114 -18.84 -11.14 -5.86
N VAL A 115 -19.00 -9.95 -5.29
CA VAL A 115 -18.44 -9.58 -3.98
C VAL A 115 -19.59 -9.44 -2.99
N GLN A 116 -19.68 -10.42 -2.11
CA GLN A 116 -20.53 -10.39 -0.91
C GLN A 116 -19.62 -10.63 0.28
N LEU A 117 -19.87 -9.96 1.40
CA LEU A 117 -19.18 -10.25 2.66
C LEU A 117 -20.07 -11.14 3.55
N PRO A 118 -19.49 -12.03 4.37
CA PRO A 118 -20.25 -12.85 5.32
C PRO A 118 -21.09 -11.98 6.28
N ALA A 119 -22.31 -12.43 6.58
CA ALA A 119 -23.26 -11.66 7.38
C ALA A 119 -22.73 -11.29 8.78
N GLU A 120 -22.02 -12.21 9.43
CA GLU A 120 -21.43 -11.98 10.76
C GLU A 120 -20.32 -10.93 10.71
N LEU A 121 -19.50 -10.93 9.65
CA LEU A 121 -18.47 -9.91 9.43
C LEU A 121 -19.10 -8.53 9.18
N LEU A 122 -20.18 -8.47 8.40
CA LEU A 122 -20.94 -7.23 8.17
C LEU A 122 -21.51 -6.66 9.47
N ALA A 123 -22.09 -7.51 10.32
CA ALA A 123 -22.61 -7.09 11.63
C ALA A 123 -21.51 -6.45 12.50
N ASN A 124 -20.30 -7.02 12.48
CA ASN A 124 -19.14 -6.47 13.19
C ASN A 124 -18.67 -5.15 12.58
N LEU A 125 -18.65 -5.02 11.26
CA LEU A 125 -18.31 -3.75 10.61
C LEU A 125 -19.25 -2.63 11.07
N VAL A 126 -20.56 -2.87 11.04
CA VAL A 126 -21.57 -1.90 11.49
C VAL A 126 -21.39 -1.56 12.97
N THR A 127 -21.26 -2.57 13.83
CA THR A 127 -21.13 -2.41 15.29
C THR A 127 -19.89 -1.60 15.67
N ASN A 128 -18.81 -1.71 14.89
CA ASN A 128 -17.56 -1.00 15.13
C ASN A 128 -17.45 0.31 14.33
N GLY A 129 -18.56 0.81 13.76
CA GLY A 129 -18.61 2.13 13.15
C GLY A 129 -18.07 2.23 11.73
N PHE A 130 -17.83 1.10 11.04
CA PHE A 130 -17.48 1.09 9.62
C PHE A 130 -18.71 1.41 8.77
N LYS A 131 -18.98 2.70 8.55
CA LYS A 131 -20.16 3.16 7.80
C LYS A 131 -20.02 2.95 6.29
N ARG A 132 -18.86 3.28 5.71
CA ARG A 132 -18.56 3.17 4.27
C ARG A 132 -17.10 2.82 4.06
N PRO A 133 -16.75 2.10 2.98
CA PRO A 133 -15.38 1.80 2.64
C PRO A 133 -14.60 3.07 2.30
N THR A 134 -13.36 3.18 2.79
CA THR A 134 -12.41 4.23 2.38
C THR A 134 -11.93 3.99 0.95
N PRO A 135 -11.41 5.00 0.21
CA PRO A 135 -10.98 4.81 -1.18
C PRO A 135 -10.03 3.63 -1.42
N VAL A 136 -9.10 3.36 -0.48
CA VAL A 136 -8.24 2.16 -0.56
C VAL A 136 -9.03 0.88 -0.35
N GLN A 137 -9.96 0.83 0.61
CA GLN A 137 -10.82 -0.33 0.84
C GLN A 137 -11.74 -0.61 -0.36
N MET A 138 -12.30 0.44 -0.97
CA MET A 138 -13.21 0.32 -2.12
C MET A 138 -12.59 -0.49 -3.26
N GLN A 139 -11.32 -0.23 -3.59
CA GLN A 139 -10.64 -0.93 -4.67
C GLN A 139 -9.95 -2.22 -4.22
N THR A 140 -9.34 -2.23 -3.02
CA THR A 140 -8.55 -3.37 -2.55
C THR A 140 -9.42 -4.58 -2.21
N ILE A 141 -10.52 -4.41 -1.46
CA ILE A 141 -11.37 -5.52 -1.01
C ILE A 141 -11.84 -6.40 -2.19
N PRO A 142 -12.45 -5.86 -3.26
CA PRO A 142 -12.88 -6.68 -4.39
C PRO A 142 -11.71 -7.34 -5.13
N CYS A 143 -10.55 -6.68 -5.25
CA CYS A 143 -9.36 -7.31 -5.84
C CYS A 143 -8.90 -8.53 -5.03
N VAL A 144 -8.92 -8.44 -3.70
CA VAL A 144 -8.50 -9.55 -2.84
C VAL A 144 -9.49 -10.71 -2.89
N LEU A 145 -10.80 -10.43 -2.81
CA LEU A 145 -11.83 -11.47 -2.85
C LEU A 145 -11.86 -12.24 -4.18
N GLN A 146 -11.44 -11.61 -5.28
CA GLN A 146 -11.29 -12.25 -6.58
C GLN A 146 -9.97 -13.02 -6.75
N GLY A 147 -9.16 -13.12 -5.71
CA GLY A 147 -7.94 -13.96 -5.70
C GLY A 147 -6.68 -13.28 -6.25
N HIS A 148 -6.74 -12.01 -6.66
CA HIS A 148 -5.58 -11.34 -7.25
C HIS A 148 -4.47 -11.06 -6.23
N HIS A 149 -3.21 -11.24 -6.63
CA HIS A 149 -2.08 -10.61 -5.94
C HIS A 149 -2.16 -9.09 -6.09
N ILE A 150 -1.78 -8.35 -5.04
CA ILE A 150 -1.86 -6.88 -5.08
C ILE A 150 -0.62 -6.20 -4.49
N LEU A 151 -0.32 -5.02 -5.04
CA LEU A 151 0.59 -4.04 -4.44
C LEU A 151 -0.18 -2.74 -4.20
N VAL A 152 -0.41 -2.41 -2.95
CA VAL A 152 -1.19 -1.24 -2.54
C VAL A 152 -0.27 -0.15 -2.01
N SER A 153 -0.34 1.03 -2.63
CA SER A 153 0.27 2.26 -2.14
C SER A 153 -0.81 3.19 -1.63
N ALA A 154 -0.81 3.45 -0.32
CA ALA A 154 -1.68 4.46 0.27
C ALA A 154 -1.05 5.06 1.53
N PRO A 155 -1.26 6.35 1.81
CA PRO A 155 -0.78 6.97 3.05
C PRO A 155 -1.25 6.23 4.31
N THR A 156 -0.55 6.45 5.43
CA THR A 156 -0.99 5.96 6.74
C THR A 156 -2.32 6.62 7.15
N GLY A 157 -3.16 5.92 7.91
CA GLY A 157 -4.49 6.43 8.30
C GLY A 157 -5.58 6.34 7.23
N THR A 158 -5.29 5.83 6.03
CA THR A 158 -6.30 5.66 4.96
C THR A 158 -7.19 4.42 5.12
N GLY A 159 -6.99 3.62 6.17
CA GLY A 159 -7.73 2.38 6.41
C GLY A 159 -7.14 1.13 5.75
N LYS A 160 -5.82 1.11 5.47
CA LYS A 160 -5.10 -0.05 4.91
C LYS A 160 -5.33 -1.34 5.69
N THR A 161 -5.27 -1.30 7.02
CA THR A 161 -5.43 -2.49 7.86
C THR A 161 -6.75 -3.21 7.61
N ALA A 162 -7.86 -2.49 7.59
CA ALA A 162 -9.16 -3.08 7.27
C ALA A 162 -9.26 -3.54 5.80
N SER A 163 -8.55 -2.87 4.87
CA SER A 163 -8.59 -3.24 3.44
C SER A 163 -8.05 -4.64 3.14
N TYR A 164 -7.14 -5.18 3.95
CA TYR A 164 -6.70 -6.58 3.84
C TYR A 164 -7.32 -7.51 4.88
N LEU A 165 -7.65 -7.03 6.09
CA LEU A 165 -8.24 -7.90 7.11
C LEU A 165 -9.67 -8.32 6.73
N ILE A 166 -10.48 -7.41 6.21
CA ILE A 166 -11.86 -7.72 5.79
C ILE A 166 -11.90 -8.88 4.78
N PRO A 167 -11.21 -8.78 3.62
CA PRO A 167 -11.27 -9.85 2.64
C PRO A 167 -10.54 -11.12 3.10
N ALA A 168 -9.47 -11.03 3.89
CA ALA A 168 -8.79 -12.21 4.44
C ALA A 168 -9.68 -12.98 5.43
N ILE A 169 -10.42 -12.27 6.31
CA ILE A 169 -11.39 -12.89 7.21
C ILE A 169 -12.56 -13.47 6.42
N ALA A 170 -13.05 -12.77 5.41
CA ALA A 170 -14.12 -13.26 4.55
C ALA A 170 -13.73 -14.56 3.82
N GLN A 171 -12.52 -14.64 3.25
CA GLN A 171 -12.01 -15.88 2.64
C GLN A 171 -11.98 -17.05 3.62
N VAL A 172 -11.56 -16.83 4.86
CA VAL A 172 -11.58 -17.88 5.91
C VAL A 172 -13.00 -18.38 6.15
N LEU A 173 -13.97 -17.48 6.17
CA LEU A 173 -15.38 -17.84 6.40
C LEU A 173 -15.98 -18.57 5.19
N PHE A 174 -15.70 -18.13 3.97
CA PHE A 174 -16.13 -18.82 2.75
C PHE A 174 -15.57 -20.23 2.65
N ALA A 175 -14.26 -20.40 2.85
CA ALA A 175 -13.63 -21.72 2.83
C ALA A 175 -14.22 -22.66 3.89
N ARG A 176 -14.62 -22.12 5.05
CA ARG A 176 -15.27 -22.90 6.11
C ARG A 176 -16.71 -23.31 5.74
N GLU A 177 -17.50 -22.40 5.18
CA GLU A 177 -18.92 -22.63 4.88
C GLU A 177 -19.13 -23.45 3.60
N GLU A 178 -18.37 -23.14 2.54
CA GLU A 178 -18.57 -23.68 1.20
C GLU A 178 -17.70 -24.93 0.95
N GLU A 179 -16.46 -24.93 1.45
CA GLU A 179 -15.46 -25.96 1.13
C GLU A 179 -15.15 -26.89 2.31
N ASN A 180 -15.66 -26.58 3.50
CA ASN A 180 -15.30 -27.23 4.76
C ASN A 180 -13.77 -27.30 4.99
N GLU A 181 -13.02 -26.34 4.43
CA GLU A 181 -11.58 -26.23 4.53
C GLU A 181 -11.19 -25.33 5.72
N LYS A 182 -10.10 -25.67 6.40
CA LYS A 182 -9.52 -24.85 7.47
C LYS A 182 -8.33 -24.08 6.94
N ILE A 183 -8.57 -22.85 6.49
CA ILE A 183 -7.53 -21.96 5.97
C ILE A 183 -7.09 -20.92 7.01
N VAL A 184 -5.90 -20.36 6.82
CA VAL A 184 -5.28 -19.37 7.70
C VAL A 184 -4.84 -18.15 6.89
N ALA A 185 -5.09 -16.96 7.44
CA ALA A 185 -4.52 -15.71 6.96
C ALA A 185 -3.28 -15.35 7.78
N LEU A 186 -2.18 -15.02 7.11
CA LEU A 186 -0.95 -14.51 7.72
C LEU A 186 -0.80 -13.02 7.44
N VAL A 187 -0.54 -12.23 8.47
CA VAL A 187 -0.17 -10.81 8.36
C VAL A 187 1.21 -10.58 8.96
N LEU A 188 2.15 -10.13 8.14
CA LEU A 188 3.49 -9.75 8.55
C LEU A 188 3.58 -8.24 8.75
N ALA A 189 4.04 -7.82 9.92
CA ALA A 189 4.26 -6.42 10.28
C ALA A 189 5.71 -6.18 10.74
N PRO A 190 6.31 -5.00 10.43
CA PRO A 190 7.72 -4.73 10.71
C PRO A 190 8.05 -4.61 12.19
N ILE A 191 7.11 -4.16 13.01
CA ILE A 191 7.33 -3.95 14.44
C ILE A 191 6.20 -4.58 15.26
N ARG A 192 6.52 -4.83 16.53
CA ARG A 192 5.66 -5.59 17.44
C ARG A 192 4.39 -4.81 17.76
N GLU A 193 4.55 -3.52 17.96
CA GLU A 193 3.49 -2.60 18.31
C GLU A 193 2.45 -2.56 17.17
N LEU A 194 2.91 -2.48 15.91
CA LEU A 194 2.03 -2.56 14.75
C LEU A 194 1.33 -3.93 14.65
N ALA A 195 2.06 -5.02 14.90
CA ALA A 195 1.46 -6.36 14.93
C ALA A 195 0.36 -6.48 16.01
N ILE A 196 0.58 -5.91 17.20
CA ILE A 196 -0.42 -5.88 18.28
C ILE A 196 -1.67 -5.10 17.83
N GLN A 197 -1.46 -3.94 17.21
CA GLN A 197 -2.56 -3.12 16.71
C GLN A 197 -3.35 -3.84 15.62
N ILE A 198 -2.69 -4.47 14.65
CA ILE A 198 -3.35 -5.27 13.61
C ILE A 198 -4.14 -6.42 14.24
N GLU A 199 -3.57 -7.14 15.21
CA GLU A 199 -4.28 -8.21 15.92
C GLU A 199 -5.53 -7.68 16.65
N SER A 200 -5.46 -6.49 17.24
CA SER A 200 -6.62 -5.87 17.91
C SER A 200 -7.75 -5.57 16.93
N VAL A 201 -7.44 -5.05 15.73
CA VAL A 201 -8.42 -4.82 14.66
C VAL A 201 -8.98 -6.15 14.16
N ALA A 202 -8.15 -7.17 13.99
CA ALA A 202 -8.60 -8.50 13.58
C ALA A 202 -9.57 -9.11 14.61
N LYS A 203 -9.27 -9.04 15.92
CA LYS A 203 -10.17 -9.50 16.98
C LYS A 203 -11.50 -8.75 16.98
N LEU A 204 -11.46 -7.44 16.72
CA LEU A 204 -12.64 -6.60 16.63
C LEU A 204 -13.54 -6.99 15.45
N LEU A 205 -12.95 -7.29 14.28
CA LEU A 205 -13.68 -7.75 13.09
C LEU A 205 -14.21 -9.18 13.22
N MET A 206 -13.55 -10.03 14.00
CA MET A 206 -13.96 -11.42 14.25
C MET A 206 -14.80 -11.61 15.51
N LYS A 207 -15.13 -10.51 16.20
CA LYS A 207 -15.88 -10.57 17.46
C LYS A 207 -17.20 -11.31 17.25
N SER A 208 -17.59 -12.19 18.17
CA SER A 208 -18.84 -12.97 18.07
C SER A 208 -18.92 -13.97 16.91
N ILE A 209 -17.88 -14.11 16.07
CA ILE A 209 -17.81 -15.14 15.03
C ILE A 209 -17.28 -16.43 15.66
N ALA A 210 -18.08 -17.50 15.60
CA ALA A 210 -17.72 -18.76 16.26
C ALA A 210 -16.40 -19.32 15.71
N ASN A 211 -15.54 -19.84 16.59
CA ASN A 211 -14.28 -20.50 16.24
C ASN A 211 -13.27 -19.64 15.44
N MET A 212 -13.34 -18.31 15.52
CA MET A 212 -12.30 -17.41 14.98
C MET A 212 -11.32 -17.00 16.06
N LYS A 213 -10.05 -17.37 15.90
CA LYS A 213 -8.96 -17.10 16.86
C LYS A 213 -7.76 -16.48 16.17
N THR A 214 -7.07 -15.59 16.89
CA THR A 214 -5.79 -15.00 16.48
C THR A 214 -4.59 -15.63 17.18
N ALA A 215 -3.44 -15.59 16.52
CA ALA A 215 -2.14 -15.74 17.18
C ALA A 215 -1.23 -14.54 16.85
N LEU A 216 -0.71 -13.90 17.90
CA LEU A 216 0.30 -12.84 17.81
C LEU A 216 1.70 -13.43 18.01
N LEU A 217 2.53 -13.37 16.96
CA LEU A 217 3.88 -13.91 16.96
C LEU A 217 4.93 -12.79 16.89
N VAL A 218 5.31 -12.25 18.05
CA VAL A 218 6.24 -11.13 18.16
C VAL A 218 7.39 -11.41 19.13
N GLY A 219 8.55 -10.80 18.87
CA GLY A 219 9.72 -10.89 19.74
C GLY A 219 9.47 -10.33 21.15
N GLY A 220 10.27 -10.75 22.13
CA GLY A 220 10.18 -10.28 23.52
C GLY A 220 8.98 -10.81 24.34
N PHE A 221 8.07 -11.54 23.71
CA PHE A 221 7.07 -12.34 24.42
C PHE A 221 7.54 -13.80 24.52
N PRO A 222 7.14 -14.55 25.57
CA PRO A 222 7.55 -15.94 25.75
C PRO A 222 7.06 -16.85 24.62
N VAL A 223 7.97 -17.58 23.98
CA VAL A 223 7.66 -18.52 22.88
C VAL A 223 6.62 -19.58 23.26
N PRO A 224 6.66 -20.22 24.45
CA PRO A 224 5.68 -21.26 24.81
C PRO A 224 4.23 -20.79 24.73
N THR A 225 3.95 -19.54 25.14
CA THR A 225 2.59 -18.98 25.09
C THR A 225 2.09 -18.79 23.65
N GLN A 226 2.99 -18.39 22.74
CA GLN A 226 2.68 -18.23 21.32
C GLN A 226 2.42 -19.58 20.66
N ARG A 227 3.24 -20.60 20.97
CA ARG A 227 3.05 -21.97 20.47
C ARG A 227 1.76 -22.59 20.97
N TYR A 228 1.43 -22.42 22.25
CA TYR A 228 0.18 -22.91 22.82
C TYR A 228 -1.04 -22.35 22.08
N ARG A 229 -1.02 -21.06 21.71
CA ARG A 229 -2.11 -20.47 20.90
C ARG A 229 -2.23 -21.13 19.54
N LEU A 230 -1.11 -21.35 18.83
CA LEU A 230 -1.10 -22.02 17.53
C LEU A 230 -1.67 -23.44 17.61
N GLN A 231 -1.31 -24.20 18.66
CA GLN A 231 -1.79 -25.57 18.87
C GLN A 231 -3.31 -25.67 19.11
N ASN A 232 -3.96 -24.59 19.57
CA ASN A 232 -5.40 -24.55 19.81
C ASN A 232 -6.24 -24.22 18.57
N GLY A 233 -5.61 -24.16 17.39
CA GLY A 233 -6.22 -23.78 16.12
C GLY A 233 -6.43 -22.26 16.02
N VAL A 234 -5.99 -21.68 14.91
CA VAL A 234 -6.12 -20.24 14.63
C VAL A 234 -6.49 -20.01 13.18
N GLN A 235 -7.07 -18.85 12.91
CA GLN A 235 -7.53 -18.44 11.57
C GLN A 235 -6.77 -17.22 11.07
N VAL A 236 -6.27 -16.38 11.98
CA VAL A 236 -5.46 -15.22 11.64
C VAL A 236 -4.18 -15.23 12.47
N ILE A 237 -3.04 -15.24 11.81
CA ILE A 237 -1.72 -15.09 12.43
C ILE A 237 -1.23 -13.68 12.12
N VAL A 238 -0.86 -12.93 13.15
CA VAL A 238 -0.21 -11.62 13.00
C VAL A 238 1.19 -11.73 13.58
N ALA A 239 2.23 -11.43 12.80
CA ALA A 239 3.60 -11.75 13.17
C ALA A 239 4.63 -10.72 12.72
N THR A 240 5.72 -10.62 13.49
CA THR A 240 6.98 -10.05 12.96
C THR A 240 7.77 -11.13 12.22
N PRO A 241 8.41 -10.83 11.06
CA PRO A 241 9.05 -11.86 10.22
C PRO A 241 10.05 -12.76 10.98
N GLY A 242 10.90 -12.16 11.82
CA GLY A 242 11.89 -12.92 12.58
C GLY A 242 11.28 -13.93 13.56
N ARG A 243 10.21 -13.54 14.29
CA ARG A 243 9.55 -14.45 15.24
C ARG A 243 8.70 -15.51 14.53
N PHE A 244 8.10 -15.17 13.38
CA PHE A 244 7.41 -16.16 12.56
C PHE A 244 8.39 -17.27 12.13
N LEU A 245 9.52 -16.90 11.54
CA LEU A 245 10.54 -17.87 11.12
C LEU A 245 11.05 -18.69 12.30
N ASP A 246 11.46 -18.04 13.40
CA ASP A 246 11.93 -18.73 14.60
C ASP A 246 10.96 -19.83 15.07
N ILE A 247 9.65 -19.53 15.15
CA ILE A 247 8.63 -20.51 15.53
C ILE A 247 8.53 -21.66 14.52
N PHE A 248 8.49 -21.35 13.22
CA PHE A 248 8.21 -22.35 12.19
C PHE A 248 9.45 -23.11 11.69
N THR A 249 10.67 -22.67 12.01
CA THR A 249 11.91 -23.37 11.68
C THR A 249 12.51 -24.11 12.87
N ASN A 250 12.46 -23.52 14.06
CA ASN A 250 13.16 -24.07 15.23
C ASN A 250 12.26 -24.92 16.12
N TYR A 251 10.94 -24.80 15.96
CA TYR A 251 9.98 -25.52 16.77
C TYR A 251 9.05 -26.36 15.88
N GLY A 252 9.17 -27.68 15.94
CA GLY A 252 8.37 -28.61 15.13
C GLY A 252 6.86 -28.54 15.42
N GLY A 253 6.06 -29.11 14.50
CA GLY A 253 4.60 -29.20 14.58
C GLY A 253 3.84 -28.04 13.93
N GLY A 254 4.52 -27.25 13.10
CA GLY A 254 3.95 -26.11 12.39
C GLY A 254 3.58 -26.39 10.93
N GLU A 255 3.96 -27.54 10.37
CA GLU A 255 3.81 -27.82 8.93
C GLU A 255 2.35 -27.77 8.47
N ALA A 256 1.43 -28.30 9.29
CA ALA A 256 0.00 -28.28 8.99
C ALA A 256 -0.56 -26.85 8.93
N ILE A 257 -0.08 -25.96 9.81
CA ILE A 257 -0.47 -24.54 9.81
C ILE A 257 0.11 -23.84 8.60
N LEU A 258 1.36 -24.13 8.23
CA LEU A 258 1.97 -23.52 7.05
C LEU A 258 1.26 -23.93 5.76
N ALA A 259 0.82 -25.19 5.66
CA ALA A 259 0.08 -25.69 4.51
C ALA A 259 -1.35 -25.12 4.40
N SER A 260 -1.93 -24.63 5.50
CA SER A 260 -3.25 -24.01 5.51
C SER A 260 -3.23 -22.50 5.26
N ILE A 261 -2.05 -21.86 5.22
CA ILE A 261 -1.98 -20.43 4.89
C ILE A 261 -2.36 -20.23 3.42
N ARG A 262 -3.45 -19.49 3.17
CA ARG A 262 -3.94 -19.14 1.82
C ARG A 262 -3.70 -17.69 1.46
N THR A 263 -3.63 -16.81 2.45
CA THR A 263 -3.44 -15.37 2.24
C THR A 263 -2.27 -14.91 3.09
N CYS A 264 -1.29 -14.25 2.48
CA CYS A 264 -0.13 -13.68 3.15
C CYS A 264 -0.03 -12.18 2.84
N VAL A 265 -0.18 -11.38 3.89
CA VAL A 265 -0.09 -9.93 3.84
C VAL A 265 1.27 -9.49 4.34
N VAL A 266 1.94 -8.61 3.60
CA VAL A 266 3.16 -7.92 4.04
C VAL A 266 2.82 -6.44 4.18
N ASP A 267 2.67 -5.96 5.41
CA ASP A 267 2.34 -4.57 5.72
C ASP A 267 3.59 -3.72 5.93
N GLU A 268 3.51 -2.43 5.58
CA GLU A 268 4.60 -1.44 5.59
C GLU A 268 5.91 -1.98 4.96
N VAL A 269 5.85 -2.46 3.70
CA VAL A 269 6.99 -3.11 3.00
C VAL A 269 8.24 -2.21 2.93
N ASP A 270 8.06 -0.92 2.72
CA ASP A 270 9.12 0.09 2.77
C ASP A 270 9.83 0.12 4.14
N MET A 271 9.07 0.01 5.23
CA MET A 271 9.64 -0.10 6.57
C MET A 271 10.34 -1.45 6.79
N MET A 272 9.78 -2.55 6.27
CA MET A 272 10.40 -3.87 6.36
C MET A 272 11.78 -3.88 5.70
N LEU A 273 11.94 -3.22 4.55
CA LEU A 273 13.22 -3.05 3.88
C LEU A 273 14.20 -2.23 4.72
N ASP A 274 13.73 -1.11 5.29
CA ASP A 274 14.54 -0.23 6.15
C ASP A 274 15.09 -0.93 7.40
N VAL A 275 14.30 -1.82 8.01
CA VAL A 275 14.71 -2.62 9.18
C VAL A 275 15.60 -3.81 8.78
N GLY A 276 15.69 -4.11 7.48
CA GLY A 276 16.52 -5.19 6.96
C GLY A 276 15.81 -6.56 6.95
N PHE A 277 14.47 -6.60 6.95
CA PHE A 277 13.70 -7.85 6.89
C PHE A 277 13.58 -8.48 5.50
N ARG A 278 14.26 -7.92 4.49
CA ARG A 278 14.25 -8.44 3.12
C ARG A 278 14.56 -9.95 3.04
N PRO A 279 15.61 -10.49 3.70
CA PRO A 279 15.90 -11.91 3.68
C PRO A 279 14.77 -12.74 4.31
N GLN A 280 14.26 -12.31 5.46
CA GLN A 280 13.22 -13.02 6.21
C GLN A 280 11.91 -13.08 5.42
N ILE A 281 11.49 -11.97 4.80
CA ILE A 281 10.29 -11.96 3.94
C ILE A 281 10.45 -12.92 2.77
N SER A 282 11.61 -12.87 2.10
CA SER A 282 11.89 -13.76 0.96
C SER A 282 11.85 -15.23 1.38
N GLN A 283 12.40 -15.56 2.56
CA GLN A 283 12.37 -16.92 3.12
C GLN A 283 10.94 -17.37 3.45
N ILE A 284 10.15 -16.52 4.12
CA ILE A 284 8.75 -16.86 4.47
C ILE A 284 7.96 -17.14 3.20
N VAL A 285 8.03 -16.27 2.20
CA VAL A 285 7.23 -16.46 0.99
C VAL A 285 7.72 -17.66 0.17
N ALA A 286 9.04 -17.92 0.11
CA ALA A 286 9.54 -19.13 -0.53
C ALA A 286 9.06 -20.41 0.16
N LEU A 287 9.02 -20.40 1.51
CA LEU A 287 8.48 -21.49 2.31
C LEU A 287 6.97 -21.71 2.03
N LEU A 288 6.18 -20.63 1.99
CA LEU A 288 4.76 -20.70 1.64
C LEU A 288 4.54 -21.21 0.20
N ALA A 289 5.32 -20.71 -0.78
CA ALA A 289 5.25 -21.13 -2.18
C ALA A 289 5.54 -22.64 -2.35
N THR A 290 6.50 -23.16 -1.58
CA THR A 290 6.91 -24.57 -1.64
C THR A 290 5.81 -25.48 -1.12
N LEU A 291 5.08 -25.05 -0.10
CA LEU A 291 3.94 -25.78 0.46
C LEU A 291 2.69 -25.63 -0.41
N ALA A 292 2.49 -24.46 -1.03
CA ALA A 292 1.42 -24.23 -1.98
C ALA A 292 1.46 -25.21 -3.16
N LYS A 293 2.65 -25.56 -3.66
CA LYS A 293 2.81 -26.60 -4.71
C LYS A 293 2.31 -27.99 -4.30
N LYS A 294 2.16 -28.24 -3.00
CA LYS A 294 1.63 -29.50 -2.45
C LYS A 294 0.12 -29.45 -2.21
N THR A 295 -0.51 -28.28 -2.33
CA THR A 295 -1.95 -28.08 -2.13
C THR A 295 -2.61 -27.64 -3.44
N SER A 296 -3.89 -27.94 -3.63
CA SER A 296 -4.63 -27.56 -4.85
C SER A 296 -4.82 -26.05 -5.03
N HIS A 297 -4.57 -25.26 -3.99
CA HIS A 297 -4.79 -23.82 -3.95
C HIS A 297 -3.46 -23.09 -3.67
N GLY A 298 -3.16 -22.06 -4.48
CA GLY A 298 -1.99 -21.19 -4.33
C GLY A 298 -2.07 -20.29 -3.09
N VAL A 299 -1.01 -19.51 -2.83
CA VAL A 299 -0.98 -18.51 -1.75
C VAL A 299 -1.15 -17.12 -2.36
N GLN A 300 -2.21 -16.42 -1.98
CA GLN A 300 -2.44 -15.04 -2.37
C GLN A 300 -1.52 -14.09 -1.58
N LEU A 301 -0.70 -13.33 -2.29
CA LEU A 301 0.24 -12.35 -1.71
C LEU A 301 -0.30 -10.92 -1.83
N LEU A 302 -0.40 -10.24 -0.69
CA LEU A 302 -0.86 -8.86 -0.61
C LEU A 302 0.25 -7.98 -0.01
N PHE A 303 0.70 -6.97 -0.75
CA PHE A 303 1.75 -6.06 -0.32
C PHE A 303 1.18 -4.67 -0.05
N PHE A 304 1.43 -4.12 1.14
CA PHE A 304 0.96 -2.79 1.53
C PHE A 304 2.14 -1.91 1.89
N SER A 305 2.17 -0.71 1.36
CA SER A 305 3.22 0.25 1.68
C SER A 305 2.70 1.68 1.59
N ALA A 306 3.25 2.56 2.42
CA ALA A 306 2.99 3.98 2.29
C ALA A 306 3.64 4.57 1.03
N THR A 307 4.82 4.06 0.65
CA THR A 307 5.57 4.52 -0.52
C THR A 307 6.10 3.35 -1.35
N VAL A 308 5.85 3.36 -2.66
CA VAL A 308 6.40 2.34 -3.56
C VAL A 308 7.66 2.87 -4.22
N SER A 309 8.81 2.54 -3.63
CA SER A 309 10.12 2.75 -4.23
C SER A 309 10.48 1.63 -5.21
N ASP A 310 11.50 1.85 -6.03
CA ASP A 310 12.04 0.82 -6.94
C ASP A 310 12.48 -0.43 -6.17
N GLU A 311 12.96 -0.28 -4.93
CA GLU A 311 13.35 -1.41 -4.07
C GLU A 311 12.15 -2.24 -3.61
N VAL A 312 11.03 -1.59 -3.24
CA VAL A 312 9.77 -2.26 -2.90
C VAL A 312 9.27 -3.04 -4.11
N GLU A 313 9.24 -2.41 -5.28
CA GLU A 313 8.77 -3.05 -6.50
C GLU A 313 9.70 -4.21 -6.94
N ALA A 314 11.01 -4.04 -6.81
CA ALA A 314 11.98 -5.10 -7.06
C ALA A 314 11.79 -6.30 -6.13
N LEU A 315 11.52 -6.06 -4.84
CA LEU A 315 11.22 -7.12 -3.88
C LEU A 315 9.93 -7.87 -4.26
N VAL A 316 8.85 -7.14 -4.56
CA VAL A 316 7.55 -7.74 -4.94
C VAL A 316 7.71 -8.61 -6.19
N ARG A 317 8.36 -8.08 -7.24
CA ARG A 317 8.65 -8.84 -8.46
C ARG A 317 9.52 -10.06 -8.19
N GLN A 318 10.54 -9.94 -7.33
CA GLN A 318 11.39 -11.07 -6.95
C GLN A 318 10.59 -12.16 -6.23
N ILE A 319 9.70 -11.78 -5.33
CA ILE A 319 8.87 -12.71 -4.56
C ILE A 319 7.86 -13.43 -5.48
N LEU A 320 7.18 -12.69 -6.35
CA LEU A 320 6.17 -13.24 -7.26
C LEU A 320 6.76 -14.13 -8.36
N LYS A 321 8.02 -13.94 -8.75
CA LYS A 321 8.72 -14.87 -9.67
C LYS A 321 8.75 -16.33 -9.18
N ALA A 322 8.65 -16.56 -7.87
CA ALA A 322 8.62 -17.90 -7.29
C ALA A 322 7.21 -18.54 -7.33
N GLN A 323 6.18 -17.79 -7.71
CA GLN A 323 4.79 -18.22 -7.80
C GLN A 323 4.42 -18.68 -9.22
N SER A 324 3.33 -19.43 -9.32
CA SER A 324 2.75 -19.83 -10.61
C SER A 324 2.16 -18.65 -11.38
N GLU A 325 1.58 -17.69 -10.68
CA GLU A 325 1.01 -16.45 -11.23
C GLU A 325 1.94 -15.27 -10.90
N GLN A 326 2.40 -14.57 -11.94
CA GLN A 326 3.35 -13.45 -11.80
C GLN A 326 2.66 -12.08 -11.92
N SER A 327 1.40 -12.05 -12.32
CA SER A 327 0.59 -10.85 -12.41
C SER A 327 0.17 -10.39 -11.02
N TYR A 328 0.06 -9.06 -10.86
CA TYR A 328 -0.50 -8.45 -9.67
C TYR A 328 -1.15 -7.12 -10.05
N ILE A 329 -2.17 -6.73 -9.29
CA ILE A 329 -2.85 -5.44 -9.44
C ILE A 329 -2.15 -4.41 -8.55
N ARG A 330 -1.68 -3.32 -9.15
CA ARG A 330 -1.18 -2.17 -8.40
C ARG A 330 -2.32 -1.20 -8.15
N VAL A 331 -2.52 -0.83 -6.89
CA VAL A 331 -3.53 0.15 -6.46
C VAL A 331 -2.82 1.29 -5.76
N ASN A 332 -2.86 2.50 -6.32
CA ASN A 332 -2.30 3.69 -5.68
C ASN A 332 -3.43 4.66 -5.33
N VAL A 333 -3.48 5.11 -4.07
CA VAL A 333 -4.50 6.04 -3.56
C VAL A 333 -3.82 7.26 -2.95
N GLY A 334 -4.23 8.46 -3.38
CA GLY A 334 -3.72 9.73 -2.84
C GLY A 334 -2.50 10.32 -3.56
N GLY A 335 -2.20 9.85 -4.79
CA GLY A 335 -1.09 10.33 -5.62
C GLY A 335 -1.47 11.34 -6.72
N SER A 336 -2.74 11.72 -6.83
CA SER A 336 -3.21 12.62 -7.88
C SER A 336 -3.08 14.07 -7.45
N GLU A 337 -1.89 14.67 -7.62
CA GLU A 337 -1.75 16.10 -7.94
C GLU A 337 -0.33 16.61 -8.31
N SER A 338 0.69 15.76 -8.45
CA SER A 338 2.01 16.27 -8.91
C SER A 338 2.80 15.31 -9.79
N LYS A 339 2.21 14.88 -10.92
CA LYS A 339 2.98 14.42 -12.10
C LYS A 339 3.38 15.59 -13.03
N THR A 340 3.29 16.84 -12.58
CA THR A 340 3.96 17.98 -13.23
C THR A 340 5.45 17.95 -12.88
N ALA A 341 6.27 17.61 -13.87
CA ALA A 341 7.71 17.86 -13.92
C ALA A 341 8.53 17.44 -12.67
N GLY A 342 8.53 16.15 -12.36
CA GLY A 342 9.75 15.44 -11.93
C GLY A 342 10.28 15.61 -10.51
N ARG A 343 9.55 16.10 -9.50
CA ARG A 343 10.16 16.29 -8.15
C ARG A 343 9.37 16.01 -6.86
N ALA A 344 8.08 15.71 -6.86
CA ALA A 344 7.39 15.41 -5.59
C ALA A 344 7.13 13.90 -5.43
N GLN A 345 8.09 13.19 -4.80
CA GLN A 345 7.93 11.77 -4.42
C GLN A 345 7.01 11.59 -3.20
N PHE A 346 6.72 12.66 -2.46
CA PHE A 346 6.00 12.63 -1.19
C PHE A 346 4.77 13.55 -1.22
N SER A 347 3.69 13.09 -0.59
CA SER A 347 2.44 13.85 -0.41
C SER A 347 2.19 14.04 1.09
N LEU A 348 1.69 15.22 1.45
CA LEU A 348 1.34 15.56 2.82
C LEU A 348 -0.16 15.51 3.03
N ASN A 349 -0.58 15.16 4.25
CA ASN A 349 -1.97 15.26 4.62
C ASN A 349 -2.37 16.74 4.69
N PRO A 350 -3.31 17.22 3.84
CA PRO A 350 -3.70 18.63 3.81
C PRO A 350 -4.42 19.08 5.10
N ARG A 351 -4.89 18.14 5.93
CA ARG A 351 -5.51 18.42 7.24
C ARG A 351 -4.50 18.70 8.35
N VAL A 352 -3.19 18.63 8.07
CA VAL A 352 -2.14 18.89 9.06
C VAL A 352 -1.60 20.30 8.89
N HIS A 353 -1.89 21.16 9.85
CA HIS A 353 -1.31 22.50 9.95
C HIS A 353 0.15 22.40 10.37
N GLN A 354 1.05 22.68 9.43
CA GLN A 354 2.48 22.60 9.66
C GLN A 354 3.06 23.96 10.03
N GLN A 355 3.97 23.96 11.01
CA GLN A 355 4.78 25.09 11.43
C GLN A 355 6.24 24.66 11.40
N VAL A 356 7.07 25.32 10.61
CA VAL A 356 8.51 25.07 10.57
C VAL A 356 9.21 26.29 11.16
N ARG A 357 10.05 26.06 12.18
CA ARG A 357 10.78 27.12 12.88
C ARG A 357 12.27 26.83 12.83
N TRP A 358 13.06 27.85 12.47
CA TRP A 358 14.51 27.78 12.59
C TRP A 358 14.91 27.98 14.05
N VAL A 359 15.49 26.97 14.69
CA VAL A 359 15.84 27.01 16.12
C VAL A 359 17.14 26.26 16.37
N GLU A 360 18.14 26.98 16.89
CA GLU A 360 19.40 26.38 17.34
C GLU A 360 19.18 25.44 18.53
N ASP A 361 20.01 24.40 18.68
CA ASP A 361 19.76 23.31 19.64
C ASP A 361 19.58 23.76 21.09
N LYS A 362 20.28 24.83 21.49
CA LYS A 362 20.18 25.40 22.83
C LYS A 362 18.79 26.00 23.12
N ALA A 363 18.10 26.49 22.09
CA ALA A 363 16.80 27.15 22.19
C ALA A 363 15.62 26.21 21.88
N LYS A 364 15.85 25.03 21.29
CA LYS A 364 14.77 24.08 20.93
C LYS A 364 13.86 23.70 22.12
N LYS A 365 14.43 23.61 23.34
CA LYS A 365 13.65 23.31 24.56
C LYS A 365 12.67 24.43 24.90
N ASP A 366 13.13 25.68 24.85
CA ASP A 366 12.30 26.85 25.17
C ASP A 366 11.18 27.02 24.14
N GLU A 367 11.47 26.70 22.89
CA GLU A 367 10.48 26.70 21.81
C GLU A 367 9.40 25.63 22.04
N LEU A 368 9.80 24.42 22.43
CA LEU A 368 8.87 23.35 22.77
C LEU A 368 7.98 23.74 23.95
N PHE A 369 8.55 24.31 25.02
CA PHE A 369 7.77 24.74 26.18
C PHE A 369 6.77 25.83 25.82
N THR A 370 7.17 26.76 24.94
CA THR A 370 6.27 27.78 24.39
C THR A 370 5.13 27.15 23.60
N PHE A 371 5.42 26.13 22.79
CA PHE A 371 4.41 25.40 22.02
C PHE A 371 3.43 24.61 22.90
N LEU A 372 3.90 24.03 24.00
CA LEU A 372 3.10 23.25 24.95
C LEU A 372 2.27 24.11 25.92
N LYS A 373 2.53 25.41 25.99
CA LYS A 373 1.82 26.32 26.89
C LYS A 373 0.33 26.36 26.55
N GLY A 374 -0.51 25.99 27.51
CA GLY A 374 -1.97 25.94 27.35
C GLY A 374 -2.50 24.66 26.69
N LYS A 375 -1.64 23.65 26.44
CA LYS A 375 -1.99 22.38 25.79
C LYS A 375 -1.90 21.17 26.72
N SER A 376 -2.16 21.37 28.01
CA SER A 376 -2.11 20.28 29.00
C SER A 376 -3.14 19.19 28.79
N GLU A 377 -4.22 19.49 28.06
CA GLU A 377 -5.31 18.55 27.75
C GLU A 377 -5.21 18.02 26.31
N GLU A 378 -4.16 18.40 25.57
CA GLU A 378 -3.98 17.96 24.18
C GLU A 378 -2.91 16.88 24.06
N SER A 379 -3.21 15.81 23.33
CA SER A 379 -2.25 14.74 23.04
C SER A 379 -1.11 15.26 22.16
N THR A 380 0.11 15.27 22.71
CA THR A 380 1.31 15.75 22.00
C THR A 380 2.39 14.68 21.93
N LEU A 381 2.76 14.31 20.71
CA LEU A 381 3.84 13.36 20.43
C LEU A 381 5.10 14.10 19.99
N VAL A 382 6.18 13.96 20.74
CA VAL A 382 7.45 14.66 20.49
C VAL A 382 8.51 13.67 20.03
N PHE A 383 9.10 13.89 18.85
CA PHE A 383 10.12 13.03 18.26
C PHE A 383 11.52 13.61 18.43
N VAL A 384 12.41 12.80 19.00
CA VAL A 384 13.82 13.15 19.27
C VAL A 384 14.79 12.11 18.71
N GLY A 385 16.03 12.52 18.46
CA GLY A 385 17.07 11.68 17.85
C GLY A 385 17.76 10.71 18.81
N SER A 386 17.73 10.95 20.12
CA SER A 386 18.47 10.15 21.11
C SER A 386 17.60 9.65 22.27
N LYS A 387 17.91 8.44 22.76
CA LYS A 387 17.19 7.79 23.87
C LYS A 387 17.33 8.57 25.19
N ILE A 388 18.55 9.02 25.49
CA ILE A 388 18.85 9.83 26.66
C ILE A 388 18.12 11.18 26.55
N GLY A 389 18.16 11.81 25.37
CA GLY A 389 17.43 13.05 25.10
C GLY A 389 15.94 12.92 25.33
N ALA A 390 15.32 11.79 24.94
CA ALA A 390 13.90 11.55 25.17
C ALA A 390 13.54 11.59 26.67
N SER A 391 14.28 10.86 27.49
CA SER A 391 14.07 10.80 28.94
C SER A 391 14.31 12.16 29.61
N MET A 392 15.39 12.85 29.27
CA MET A 392 15.70 14.17 29.81
C MET A 392 14.67 15.23 29.40
N LEU A 393 14.16 15.15 28.18
CA LEU A 393 13.17 16.09 27.67
C LEU A 393 11.81 15.89 28.33
N ALA A 394 11.36 14.64 28.50
CA ALA A 394 10.13 14.32 29.23
C ALA A 394 10.17 14.88 30.66
N GLU A 395 11.25 14.61 31.40
CA GLU A 395 11.44 15.13 32.76
C GLU A 395 11.46 16.67 32.79
N ALA A 396 12.07 17.32 31.79
CA ALA A 396 12.10 18.77 31.69
C ALA A 396 10.70 19.36 31.42
N ILE A 397 9.88 18.70 30.59
CA ILE A 397 8.49 19.10 30.31
C ILE A 397 7.67 19.03 31.60
N GLU A 398 7.75 17.93 32.35
CA GLU A 398 7.02 17.80 33.63
C GLU A 398 7.41 18.90 34.63
N LYS A 399 8.71 19.15 34.77
CA LYS A 399 9.23 20.14 35.73
C LYS A 399 8.88 21.58 35.36
N ARG A 400 8.99 21.95 34.08
CA ARG A 400 8.86 23.35 33.62
C ARG A 400 7.44 23.70 33.18
N CYS A 401 6.77 22.80 32.48
CA CYS A 401 5.42 23.04 31.94
C CYS A 401 4.32 22.57 32.89
N ARG A 402 4.64 21.71 33.88
CA ARG A 402 3.65 21.08 34.77
C ARG A 402 2.61 20.25 34.01
N ILE A 403 3.04 19.61 32.93
CA ILE A 403 2.23 18.71 32.09
C ILE A 403 2.81 17.31 32.25
N GLY A 404 1.94 16.30 32.43
CA GLY A 404 2.39 14.90 32.49
C GLY A 404 3.11 14.49 31.21
N ALA A 405 4.33 13.96 31.33
CA ALA A 405 5.12 13.60 30.17
C ALA A 405 5.97 12.35 30.41
N ALA A 406 5.96 11.43 29.47
CA ALA A 406 6.76 10.21 29.54
C ALA A 406 7.64 10.02 28.30
N ALA A 407 8.71 9.23 28.46
CA ALA A 407 9.61 8.88 27.38
C ALA A 407 9.49 7.40 27.00
N THR A 408 9.43 7.12 25.70
CA THR A 408 9.43 5.76 25.15
C THR A 408 10.53 5.59 24.10
N HIS A 409 11.37 4.57 24.29
CA HIS A 409 12.56 4.33 23.47
C HIS A 409 13.00 2.87 23.57
N GLY A 410 13.99 2.46 22.77
CA GLY A 410 14.41 1.05 22.66
C GLY A 410 14.92 0.38 23.94
N ASP A 411 15.39 1.15 24.94
CA ASP A 411 15.86 0.60 26.22
C ASP A 411 14.72 0.34 27.23
N LYS A 412 13.50 0.81 26.94
CA LYS A 412 12.32 0.49 27.76
C LYS A 412 11.87 -0.95 27.48
N SER A 413 11.35 -1.62 28.50
CA SER A 413 10.79 -2.96 28.32
C SER A 413 9.56 -2.92 27.41
N GLN A 414 9.20 -4.04 26.80
CA GLN A 414 8.04 -4.11 25.91
C GLN A 414 6.74 -3.77 26.63
N GLN A 415 6.58 -4.29 27.85
CA GLN A 415 5.43 -4.04 28.69
C GLN A 415 5.34 -2.56 29.07
N GLU A 416 6.46 -1.95 29.47
CA GLU A 416 6.51 -0.51 29.77
C GLU A 416 6.08 0.33 28.57
N ARG A 417 6.56 0.02 27.37
CA ARG A 417 6.20 0.78 26.16
C ARG A 417 4.71 0.70 25.85
N LEU A 418 4.09 -0.47 26.05
CA LEU A 418 2.65 -0.65 25.88
C LEU A 418 1.85 0.11 26.94
N THR A 419 2.24 0.01 28.20
CA THR A 419 1.57 0.75 29.29
C THR A 419 1.66 2.26 29.09
N LEU A 420 2.83 2.78 28.68
CA LEU A 420 2.99 4.21 28.38
C LEU A 420 2.16 4.66 27.17
N LEU A 421 2.04 3.79 26.17
CA LEU A 421 1.22 4.04 25.00
C LEU A 421 -0.28 4.09 25.36
N GLU A 422 -0.75 3.15 26.17
CA GLU A 422 -2.12 3.12 26.68
C GLU A 422 -2.43 4.36 27.51
N ALA A 423 -1.54 4.74 28.44
CA ALA A 423 -1.68 5.96 29.24
C ALA A 423 -1.71 7.23 28.37
N PHE A 424 -0.94 7.29 27.30
CA PHE A 424 -0.98 8.39 26.33
C PHE A 424 -2.29 8.43 25.54
N ILE A 425 -2.80 7.27 25.08
CA ILE A 425 -4.08 7.18 24.36
C ILE A 425 -5.24 7.62 25.26
N ASN A 426 -5.19 7.27 26.55
CA ASN A 426 -6.20 7.66 27.53
C ASN A 426 -6.04 9.11 28.04
N LEU A 427 -5.08 9.89 27.50
CA LEU A 427 -4.72 11.24 27.97
C LEU A 427 -4.31 11.33 29.45
N GLU A 428 -3.98 10.20 30.09
CA GLU A 428 -3.37 10.20 31.43
C GLU A 428 -1.97 10.82 31.41
N ILE A 429 -1.27 10.66 30.28
CA ILE A 429 0.01 11.30 29.98
C ILE A 429 -0.16 12.11 28.70
N PRO A 430 -0.42 13.43 28.77
CA PRO A 430 -0.68 14.26 27.59
C PRO A 430 0.51 14.34 26.62
N VAL A 431 1.75 14.23 27.10
CA VAL A 431 2.95 14.35 26.26
C VAL A 431 3.77 13.06 26.24
N LEU A 432 3.94 12.48 25.05
CA LEU A 432 4.80 11.32 24.87
C LEU A 432 6.03 11.71 24.04
N VAL A 433 7.21 11.59 24.64
CA VAL A 433 8.49 11.83 23.97
C VAL A 433 9.04 10.50 23.48
N SER A 434 9.19 10.35 22.17
CA SER A 434 9.62 9.12 21.54
C SER A 434 10.83 9.32 20.66
N THR A 435 11.71 8.32 20.61
CA THR A 435 12.60 8.18 19.45
C THR A 435 11.81 7.60 18.26
N ASN A 436 12.49 7.25 17.16
CA ASN A 436 11.88 6.61 15.98
C ASN A 436 11.23 5.22 16.25
N VAL A 437 11.07 4.81 17.52
CA VAL A 437 10.33 3.61 17.91
C VAL A 437 8.84 3.73 17.58
N LEU A 438 8.24 4.92 17.74
CA LEU A 438 6.83 5.19 17.44
C LEU A 438 6.60 5.90 16.10
N SER A 439 7.65 6.11 15.29
CA SER A 439 7.56 6.93 14.09
C SER A 439 6.79 6.29 12.94
N ARG A 440 6.86 4.96 12.82
CA ARG A 440 6.34 4.21 11.66
C ARG A 440 5.40 3.08 12.09
N GLY A 441 4.41 2.76 11.24
CA GLY A 441 3.44 1.70 11.49
C GLY A 441 2.34 2.01 12.51
N MET A 442 2.64 2.61 13.66
CA MET A 442 1.69 2.75 14.76
C MET A 442 0.57 3.77 14.52
N ASP A 443 -0.67 3.31 14.39
CA ASP A 443 -1.86 4.18 14.36
C ASP A 443 -2.17 4.69 15.76
N LEU A 444 -1.61 5.87 16.05
CA LEU A 444 -2.00 6.65 17.20
C LEU A 444 -3.25 7.45 16.82
N LEU A 445 -4.40 6.78 16.87
CA LEU A 445 -5.68 7.44 16.72
C LEU A 445 -5.73 8.58 17.76
N HIS A 446 -6.08 9.79 17.31
CA HIS A 446 -6.26 10.98 18.16
C HIS A 446 -5.01 11.74 18.64
N VAL A 447 -3.86 11.67 17.96
CA VAL A 447 -2.77 12.64 18.23
C VAL A 447 -3.13 14.02 17.66
N GLN A 448 -3.30 15.02 18.52
CA GLN A 448 -3.62 16.40 18.13
C GLN A 448 -2.38 17.17 17.69
N ASN A 449 -1.25 16.95 18.37
CA ASN A 449 0.00 17.65 18.08
C ASN A 449 1.15 16.67 17.85
N VAL A 450 1.90 16.89 16.78
CA VAL A 450 3.18 16.24 16.53
C VAL A 450 4.28 17.29 16.59
N VAL A 451 5.34 17.03 17.34
CA VAL A 451 6.54 17.88 17.36
C VAL A 451 7.73 17.08 16.85
N VAL A 452 8.28 17.46 15.71
CA VAL A 452 9.58 16.99 15.24
C VAL A 452 10.63 17.89 15.89
N TYR A 453 11.13 17.47 17.04
CA TYR A 453 12.12 18.22 17.82
C TYR A 453 13.51 18.08 17.21
N ASP A 454 13.87 16.86 16.79
CA ASP A 454 15.05 16.58 15.97
C ASP A 454 14.60 16.04 14.61
N PHE A 455 15.13 16.60 13.53
CA PHE A 455 14.79 16.15 12.18
C PHE A 455 15.32 14.72 11.94
N PRO A 456 14.51 13.81 11.36
CA PRO A 456 14.95 12.45 11.12
C PRO A 456 15.95 12.36 9.97
N LYS A 457 16.83 11.36 10.01
CA LYS A 457 17.89 11.14 9.00
C LYS A 457 17.36 10.91 7.58
N LYS A 458 16.14 10.40 7.43
CA LYS A 458 15.48 10.21 6.13
C LYS A 458 14.30 11.13 6.04
N PHE A 459 14.09 11.72 4.87
CA PHE A 459 12.93 12.58 4.65
C PHE A 459 11.60 11.81 4.64
N THR A 460 11.62 10.53 4.24
CA THR A 460 10.46 9.62 4.33
C THR A 460 9.95 9.50 5.77
N ASP A 461 10.86 9.34 6.74
CA ASP A 461 10.53 9.33 8.17
C ASP A 461 9.76 10.58 8.56
N TYR A 462 10.25 11.77 8.17
CA TYR A 462 9.61 13.04 8.49
C TYR A 462 8.14 13.06 8.04
N VAL A 463 7.86 12.64 6.81
CA VAL A 463 6.48 12.57 6.28
C VAL A 463 5.61 11.61 7.10
N HIS A 464 6.17 10.48 7.56
CA HIS A 464 5.43 9.55 8.43
C HIS A 464 5.18 10.10 9.83
N LEU A 465 6.12 10.86 10.40
CA LEU A 465 5.99 11.48 11.72
C LEU A 465 4.80 12.45 11.73
N ILE A 466 4.79 13.40 10.81
CA ILE A 466 3.72 14.41 10.73
C ILE A 466 2.38 13.79 10.32
N GLY A 467 2.41 12.66 9.59
CA GLY A 467 1.24 11.86 9.27
C GLY A 467 0.61 11.12 10.47
N ARG A 468 1.15 11.26 11.70
CA ARG A 468 0.53 10.73 12.92
C ARG A 468 -0.61 11.59 13.44
N THR A 469 -0.72 12.85 12.99
CA THR A 469 -1.83 13.74 13.33
C THR A 469 -2.74 14.00 12.12
N GLY A 470 -3.90 14.61 12.34
CA GLY A 470 -4.87 14.95 11.29
C GLY A 470 -5.57 13.74 10.65
N ARG A 471 -5.70 12.64 11.40
CA ARG A 471 -6.37 11.40 10.96
C ARG A 471 -7.87 11.37 11.26
N GLY A 472 -8.34 12.19 12.21
CA GLY A 472 -9.76 12.31 12.52
C GLY A 472 -10.53 13.14 11.49
N ASP A 473 -11.83 12.91 11.41
CA ASP A 473 -12.73 13.72 10.56
C ASP A 473 -13.13 15.05 11.20
N GLU A 474 -12.95 15.21 12.51
CA GLU A 474 -13.49 16.35 13.26
C GLU A 474 -12.49 17.47 13.56
N VAL A 475 -11.20 17.16 13.78
CA VAL A 475 -10.19 18.15 14.22
C VAL A 475 -8.93 18.08 13.35
N PRO A 476 -8.46 19.20 12.77
CA PRO A 476 -7.21 19.23 12.03
C PRO A 476 -6.02 18.98 12.96
N GLY A 477 -4.98 18.36 12.42
CA GLY A 477 -3.76 18.07 13.17
C GLY A 477 -2.79 19.24 13.17
N ASN A 478 -1.95 19.37 14.20
CA ASN A 478 -0.88 20.36 14.26
C ASN A 478 0.49 19.67 14.23
N ALA A 479 1.40 20.13 13.37
CA ALA A 479 2.77 19.64 13.30
C ALA A 479 3.77 20.79 13.46
N LEU A 480 4.54 20.79 14.55
CA LEU A 480 5.68 21.70 14.74
C LEU A 480 6.97 20.98 14.35
N THR A 481 7.78 21.59 13.49
CA THR A 481 9.08 21.06 13.09
C THR A 481 10.16 22.09 13.40
N LEU A 482 11.12 21.70 14.24
CA LEU A 482 12.28 22.50 14.57
C LEU A 482 13.42 22.10 13.64
N VAL A 483 13.99 23.07 12.94
CA VAL A 483 15.12 22.85 12.03
C VAL A 483 16.28 23.80 12.35
N ASN A 484 17.50 23.39 12.04
CA ASN A 484 18.69 24.24 12.17
C ASN A 484 19.67 23.98 11.02
N SER A 485 20.91 24.46 11.15
CA SER A 485 21.93 24.29 10.11
C SER A 485 22.35 22.83 9.85
N GLU A 486 22.13 21.91 10.79
CA GLU A 486 22.46 20.49 10.66
C GLU A 486 21.50 19.76 9.71
N ASP A 487 20.25 20.22 9.61
CA ASP A 487 19.20 19.59 8.81
C ASP A 487 19.25 19.97 7.32
N ARG A 488 20.31 20.68 6.92
CA ARG A 488 20.46 21.31 5.61
C ARG A 488 20.34 20.36 4.43
N ALA A 489 20.77 19.11 4.61
CA ALA A 489 20.64 18.05 3.60
C ALA A 489 19.17 17.83 3.18
N HIS A 490 18.21 18.06 4.07
CA HIS A 490 16.79 17.80 3.83
C HIS A 490 16.04 19.01 3.25
N PHE A 491 16.62 20.21 3.27
CA PHE A 491 15.91 21.42 2.85
C PHE A 491 15.52 21.44 1.37
N ARG A 492 16.28 20.74 0.51
CA ARG A 492 15.97 20.60 -0.92
C ARG A 492 14.69 19.81 -1.17
N GLU A 493 14.33 18.88 -0.28
CA GLU A 493 13.08 18.11 -0.34
C GLU A 493 11.96 18.79 0.46
N LEU A 494 12.30 19.38 1.62
CA LEU A 494 11.34 20.05 2.50
C LEU A 494 10.69 21.27 1.87
N VAL A 495 11.46 22.13 1.20
CA VAL A 495 10.96 23.40 0.66
C VAL A 495 9.89 23.23 -0.43
N PRO A 496 10.09 22.39 -1.47
CA PRO A 496 9.05 22.15 -2.47
C PRO A 496 7.76 21.59 -1.87
N LEU A 497 7.89 20.68 -0.91
CA LEU A 497 6.78 20.03 -0.23
C LEU A 497 5.96 21.02 0.61
N LEU A 498 6.62 21.88 1.41
CA LEU A 498 5.95 22.93 2.20
C LEU A 498 5.27 23.98 1.31
N ARG A 499 5.87 24.33 0.16
CA ARG A 499 5.26 25.22 -0.83
C ARG A 499 4.00 24.63 -1.45
N GLY A 500 3.98 23.33 -1.70
CA GLY A 500 2.80 22.61 -2.21
C GLY A 500 1.58 22.79 -1.30
N VAL A 501 1.79 22.86 0.02
CA VAL A 501 0.72 23.04 1.03
C VAL A 501 0.63 24.49 1.55
N LYS A 502 1.29 25.44 0.88
CA LYS A 502 1.30 26.88 1.22
C LYS A 502 1.73 27.21 2.66
N VAL A 503 2.68 26.45 3.20
CA VAL A 503 3.25 26.67 4.53
C VAL A 503 4.39 27.68 4.45
N SER A 504 4.45 28.63 5.40
CA SER A 504 5.55 29.59 5.49
C SER A 504 6.86 28.89 5.84
N VAL A 505 7.90 29.12 5.04
CA VAL A 505 9.24 28.58 5.27
C VAL A 505 10.14 29.69 5.85
N PRO A 506 10.87 29.44 6.95
CA PRO A 506 11.81 30.41 7.50
C PRO A 506 12.85 30.89 6.48
N HIS A 507 13.25 32.16 6.58
CA HIS A 507 14.18 32.78 5.63
C HIS A 507 15.57 32.09 5.66
N GLU A 508 15.98 31.66 6.84
CA GLU A 508 17.23 30.96 7.12
C GLU A 508 17.34 29.64 6.33
N VAL A 509 16.23 28.92 6.17
CA VAL A 509 16.18 27.69 5.35
C VAL A 509 16.49 28.02 3.89
N TYR A 510 15.93 29.10 3.34
CA TYR A 510 16.24 29.55 1.99
C TYR A 510 17.69 29.98 1.83
N GLN A 511 18.21 30.78 2.77
CA GLN A 511 19.61 31.21 2.77
C GLN A 511 20.58 30.02 2.83
N SER A 512 20.23 28.99 3.60
CA SER A 512 21.01 27.76 3.73
C SER A 512 21.12 27.00 2.40
N ILE A 513 20.03 26.93 1.61
CA ILE A 513 20.09 26.33 0.25
C ILE A 513 20.93 27.19 -0.70
N HIS A 514 20.76 28.51 -0.67
CA HIS A 514 21.48 29.42 -1.56
C HIS A 514 22.99 29.42 -1.32
N SER A 515 23.41 29.43 -0.05
CA SER A 515 24.81 29.34 0.34
C SER A 515 25.44 28.00 -0.08
N ASP A 516 24.67 26.92 -0.16
CA ASP A 516 25.19 25.61 -0.59
C ASP A 516 25.40 25.57 -2.09
N ASN A 517 24.45 26.15 -2.83
CA ASN A 517 24.61 26.29 -4.28
C ASN A 517 25.81 27.19 -4.61
N ALA A 518 26.09 28.22 -3.79
CA ALA A 518 27.28 29.05 -3.94
C ALA A 518 28.58 28.26 -3.66
N LYS A 519 28.64 27.49 -2.56
CA LYS A 519 29.79 26.62 -2.22
C LYS A 519 30.03 25.52 -3.26
N GLN A 520 28.96 24.87 -3.76
CA GLN A 520 29.09 23.86 -4.82
C GLN A 520 29.60 24.48 -6.11
N ARG A 521 29.11 25.67 -6.49
CA ARG A 521 29.61 26.39 -7.67
C ARG A 521 31.07 26.82 -7.54
N SER A 522 31.53 27.24 -6.35
CA SER A 522 32.94 27.58 -6.15
C SER A 522 33.82 26.34 -6.22
N GLN A 523 33.44 25.23 -5.59
CA GLN A 523 34.17 23.96 -5.65
C GLN A 523 34.26 23.40 -7.07
N SER A 524 33.16 23.41 -7.83
CA SER A 524 33.19 22.98 -9.24
C SER A 524 34.07 23.89 -10.11
N ARG A 525 34.07 25.20 -9.87
CA ARG A 525 34.98 26.13 -10.57
C ARG A 525 36.45 25.87 -10.22
N GLU A 526 36.73 25.58 -8.97
CA GLU A 526 38.09 25.31 -8.49
C GLU A 526 38.64 23.99 -9.06
N LEU A 527 37.81 22.95 -9.12
CA LEU A 527 38.14 21.68 -9.79
C LEU A 527 38.43 21.86 -11.28
N VAL A 528 37.61 22.62 -12.00
CA VAL A 528 37.83 22.91 -13.44
C VAL A 528 39.13 23.71 -13.64
N VAL A 529 39.43 24.65 -12.75
CA VAL A 529 40.69 25.41 -12.79
C VAL A 529 41.89 24.52 -12.52
N ASP A 530 41.80 23.59 -11.56
CA ASP A 530 42.89 22.67 -11.25
C ASP A 530 43.14 21.66 -12.38
N GLU A 531 42.07 21.12 -12.98
CA GLU A 531 42.14 20.23 -14.14
C GLU A 531 42.74 20.95 -15.36
N SER A 532 42.36 22.21 -15.58
CA SER A 532 42.94 23.07 -16.62
C SER A 532 44.44 23.34 -16.38
N LYS A 533 44.86 23.57 -15.13
CA LYS A 533 46.27 23.74 -14.76
C LYS A 533 47.05 22.44 -14.94
N ARG A 534 46.46 21.29 -14.62
CA ARG A 534 47.07 19.97 -14.82
C ARG A 534 47.25 19.68 -16.31
N ALA A 535 46.24 19.94 -17.13
CA ALA A 535 46.34 19.81 -18.58
C ALA A 535 47.42 20.75 -19.17
N PHE A 536 47.53 21.97 -18.65
CA PHE A 536 48.59 22.90 -19.06
C PHE A 536 49.99 22.39 -18.69
N ARG A 537 50.20 21.83 -17.49
CA ARG A 537 51.48 21.24 -17.08
C ARG A 537 51.88 20.05 -17.94
N VAL A 538 50.94 19.15 -18.22
CA VAL A 538 51.17 17.98 -19.08
C VAL A 538 51.54 18.43 -20.50
N ARG A 539 50.83 19.42 -21.04
CA ARG A 539 51.14 20.01 -22.36
C ARG A 539 52.51 20.68 -22.39
N LYS A 540 52.92 21.34 -21.30
CA LYS A 540 54.25 21.93 -21.19
C LYS A 540 55.35 20.87 -21.12
N GLN A 541 55.16 19.80 -20.34
CA GLN A 541 56.10 18.67 -20.27
C GLN A 541 56.25 17.98 -21.63
N LEU A 542 55.15 17.74 -22.35
CA LEU A 542 55.18 17.20 -23.72
C LEU A 542 55.92 18.14 -24.70
N ASN A 543 55.76 19.46 -24.56
CA ASN A 543 56.50 20.43 -25.36
C ASN A 543 58.00 20.52 -24.99
N ASP A 544 58.35 20.27 -23.72
CA ASP A 544 59.75 20.30 -23.25
C ASP A 544 60.49 18.98 -23.62
N GLU A 545 59.79 17.84 -23.69
CA GLU A 545 60.34 16.54 -24.14
C GLU A 545 60.48 16.44 -25.67
N ILE A 546 59.56 17.05 -26.42
CA ILE A 546 59.56 17.08 -27.87
C ILE A 546 60.09 18.45 -28.30
N GLY A 547 61.42 18.62 -28.32
CA GLY A 547 62.10 19.89 -28.58
C GLY A 547 61.90 20.49 -29.99
N ALA A 548 60.67 20.84 -30.38
CA ALA A 548 60.34 21.58 -31.60
C ALA A 548 59.00 22.35 -31.48
N PRO A 549 58.88 23.58 -32.04
CA PRO A 549 57.69 24.39 -31.91
C PRO A 549 56.56 23.88 -32.82
N ILE A 550 55.47 23.38 -32.23
CA ILE A 550 54.26 22.99 -32.98
C ILE A 550 53.52 24.25 -33.41
N SER A 551 53.97 24.84 -34.52
CA SER A 551 53.18 25.76 -35.34
C SER A 551 52.46 24.95 -36.41
N ASN A 552 51.20 24.57 -36.14
CA ASN A 552 50.14 24.28 -37.11
C ASN A 552 48.96 23.58 -36.42
N TRP A 553 48.14 24.36 -35.73
CA TRP A 553 46.74 24.01 -35.47
C TRP A 553 45.89 25.21 -35.90
N LYS A 554 45.66 25.30 -37.21
CA LYS A 554 44.59 26.09 -37.79
C LYS A 554 43.54 25.14 -38.34
N GLU A 555 42.29 25.54 -38.08
CA GLU A 555 41.06 25.09 -38.75
C GLU A 555 40.41 23.80 -38.25
N TRP A 556 39.65 23.94 -37.16
CA TRP A 556 38.29 23.39 -37.15
C TRP A 556 37.26 24.51 -37.00
N ASN A 557 36.87 25.01 -38.18
CA ASN A 557 35.59 25.51 -38.60
C ASN A 557 34.78 26.48 -37.71
N ASN A 558 34.83 27.75 -38.14
CA ASN A 558 33.74 28.72 -38.06
C ASN A 558 32.47 28.14 -38.72
N GLN A 559 31.53 27.63 -37.93
CA GLN A 559 30.11 27.59 -38.30
C GLN A 559 29.23 27.28 -37.07
N ALA A 560 28.98 28.29 -36.22
CA ALA A 560 27.77 28.40 -35.38
C ALA A 560 27.75 29.71 -34.56
N SER A 561 27.93 30.87 -35.20
CA SER A 561 27.56 32.16 -34.60
C SER A 561 26.12 32.53 -34.97
N LYS A 562 25.13 31.88 -34.36
CA LYS A 562 23.78 32.47 -34.20
C LYS A 562 23.24 32.14 -32.82
N ARG A 563 23.64 32.97 -31.84
CA ARG A 563 22.88 33.22 -30.61
C ARG A 563 21.48 33.68 -31.02
N ARG A 564 20.48 32.79 -30.97
CA ARG A 564 19.08 33.20 -30.86
C ARG A 564 18.76 33.38 -29.38
N ARG A 565 18.55 34.65 -28.99
CA ARG A 565 17.76 35.01 -27.82
C ARG A 565 16.35 34.48 -28.04
N VAL A 566 15.82 33.70 -27.10
CA VAL A 566 14.37 33.56 -26.90
C VAL A 566 14.14 33.60 -25.40
N GLY A 567 13.46 34.67 -24.96
CA GLY A 567 12.89 34.81 -23.62
C GLY A 567 11.59 34.00 -23.48
N PRO A 568 10.86 34.17 -22.36
CA PRO A 568 9.90 33.21 -21.81
C PRO A 568 8.58 33.23 -22.57
N TYR A 569 7.80 32.14 -22.51
CA TYR A 569 6.31 32.06 -22.46
C TYR A 569 5.85 30.64 -22.78
N LEU A 570 5.45 29.89 -21.74
CA LEU A 570 4.16 29.24 -21.52
C LEU A 570 4.29 28.21 -20.38
#